data_AF-F6Y0P6-F1
#
_entry.id   AF-F6Y0P6-F1
#
_cell.length_a   1.000
_cell.length_b   1.000
_cell.length_c   1.000
_cell.angle_alpha   90.00
_cell.angle_beta   90.00
_cell.angle_gamma   90.00
#
_symmetry.space_group_name_H-M   'P 1'
#
loop_
_entity.id
_entity.type
_entity.pdbx_description
1 polymer ?
#
loop_
_entity_poly.entity_id
_entity_poly.type
_entity_poly.pdbx_seq_one_letter_code
_entity_poly.pdbx_strand_id
1 'polypeptide(L)'
;MLSQIMMHFQIPDSANTTLDFINTIYLTQIMQGLCYKAQTEFYRRSRNELVNGTGHTMGALYWQLNDIWEAPTWSSTEYGGKWKALHYFAKDFFAPVALSAYDDDTVMEVYAMSDVSNNISDTVVVTIRTWSTFSSVGTFSQQVTIPAHTALNLFQESVGTLLHYGNCPYKELCYISVSLLNSTEVPVTHFFPVPFKNIDGLSKANIKVQSVVMTAQDIFTVNLTSDVPVLFVWLETPGIKGRFSENVIVMYKSSFNITFYAWESGITAEKLKSVIIITSYNDMHQVDKVPLKKNSKDIVVVVYEKWSWLDNDTAKLTFGVIGMFFIVLAAVQVTCLVMRLNTPNKHRPIKRRSSTNNNNKKDSLDKTSNSSTSSFSSAGSESLQVDNEAMAFLIQSKRGYGHQAKKTEIRFYVI
;
A
#
# COMPACT_ATOMS: atom_id res chain seq x y z
N MET A 1 8.05 -13.07 5.04
CA MET A 1 6.58 -13.04 4.85
C MET A 1 5.82 -13.18 6.16
N LEU A 2 5.93 -14.29 6.89
CA LEU A 2 5.17 -14.49 8.15
C LEU A 2 5.41 -13.40 9.20
N SER A 3 6.66 -12.96 9.41
CA SER A 3 6.95 -11.84 10.31
C SER A 3 6.19 -10.55 9.95
N GLN A 4 6.04 -10.26 8.65
CA GLN A 4 5.29 -9.09 8.19
C GLN A 4 3.77 -9.26 8.40
N ILE A 5 3.25 -10.48 8.19
CA ILE A 5 1.85 -10.83 8.50
C ILE A 5 1.58 -10.58 9.98
N MET A 6 2.44 -11.05 10.88
CA MET A 6 2.25 -10.92 12.34
C MET A 6 2.14 -9.48 12.83
N MET A 7 2.62 -8.49 12.06
CA MET A 7 2.48 -7.09 12.45
C MET A 7 1.02 -6.64 12.42
N HIS A 8 0.24 -7.12 11.43
CA HIS A 8 -1.13 -6.63 11.19
C HIS A 8 -2.23 -7.69 11.22
N PHE A 9 -1.90 -8.97 11.04
CA PHE A 9 -2.84 -10.08 10.94
C PHE A 9 -2.53 -11.18 11.97
N GLN A 10 -3.52 -12.03 12.24
CA GLN A 10 -3.32 -13.27 12.99
C GLN A 10 -2.89 -14.38 12.03
N ILE A 11 -1.88 -15.17 12.41
CA ILE A 11 -1.48 -16.35 11.64
C ILE A 11 -2.52 -17.46 11.87
N PRO A 12 -2.99 -18.14 10.81
CA PRO A 12 -3.84 -19.32 10.94
C PRO A 12 -3.11 -20.43 11.71
N ASP A 13 -3.76 -20.96 12.75
CA ASP A 13 -3.24 -22.04 13.59
C ASP A 13 -4.40 -22.94 14.01
N SER A 14 -4.84 -23.81 13.10
CA SER A 14 -5.97 -24.71 13.28
C SER A 14 -5.57 -26.18 13.09
N ALA A 15 -6.47 -27.10 13.42
CA ALA A 15 -6.25 -28.52 13.17
C ALA A 15 -6.28 -28.86 11.66
N ASN A 16 -6.83 -27.99 10.81
CA ASN A 16 -6.93 -28.20 9.38
C ASN A 16 -5.73 -27.54 8.66
N THR A 17 -4.62 -28.28 8.60
CA THR A 17 -3.36 -27.80 8.01
C THR A 17 -3.47 -27.41 6.53
N THR A 18 -4.40 -28.02 5.79
CA THR A 18 -4.64 -27.67 4.37
C THR A 18 -5.33 -26.32 4.27
N LEU A 19 -6.33 -26.06 5.11
CA LEU A 19 -6.99 -24.76 5.17
C LEU A 19 -6.02 -23.68 5.64
N ASP A 20 -5.18 -23.96 6.64
CA ASP A 20 -4.17 -23.01 7.12
C ASP A 20 -3.14 -22.67 6.04
N PHE A 21 -2.75 -23.64 5.21
CA PHE A 21 -1.88 -23.38 4.06
C PHE A 21 -2.52 -22.41 3.06
N ILE A 22 -3.77 -22.67 2.66
CA ILE A 22 -4.53 -21.80 1.74
C ILE A 22 -4.70 -20.40 2.34
N ASN A 23 -5.11 -20.33 3.60
CA ASN A 23 -5.29 -19.09 4.34
C ASN A 23 -3.99 -18.30 4.50
N THR A 24 -2.87 -18.99 4.70
CA THR A 24 -1.55 -18.36 4.77
C THR A 24 -1.18 -17.75 3.42
N ILE A 25 -1.41 -18.45 2.30
CA ILE A 25 -1.18 -17.90 0.95
C ILE A 25 -2.01 -16.64 0.76
N TYR A 26 -3.31 -16.70 1.04
CA TYR A 26 -4.21 -15.56 0.97
C TYR A 26 -3.64 -14.36 1.77
N LEU A 27 -3.31 -14.54 3.06
CA LEU A 27 -2.75 -13.47 3.89
C LEU A 27 -1.42 -12.94 3.37
N THR A 28 -0.54 -13.78 2.83
CA THR A 28 0.72 -13.30 2.23
C THR A 28 0.47 -12.38 1.06
N GLN A 29 -0.51 -12.66 0.20
CA GLN A 29 -0.84 -11.82 -0.93
C GLN A 29 -1.49 -10.50 -0.50
N ILE A 30 -2.41 -10.53 0.48
CA ILE A 30 -3.02 -9.31 1.04
C ILE A 30 -1.96 -8.42 1.68
N MET A 31 -1.09 -9.00 2.50
CA MET A 31 0.03 -8.29 3.13
C MET A 31 0.96 -7.67 2.08
N GLN A 32 1.33 -8.40 1.03
CA GLN A 32 2.16 -7.88 -0.06
C GLN A 32 1.49 -6.67 -0.73
N GLY A 33 0.21 -6.80 -1.07
CA GLY A 33 -0.58 -5.74 -1.68
C GLY A 33 -0.65 -4.47 -0.82
N LEU A 34 -0.92 -4.61 0.47
CA LEU A 34 -0.95 -3.49 1.42
C LEU A 34 0.41 -2.82 1.59
N CYS A 35 1.50 -3.60 1.64
CA CYS A 35 2.85 -3.04 1.75
C CYS A 35 3.20 -2.20 0.50
N TYR A 36 2.88 -2.72 -0.69
CA TYR A 36 3.15 -2.03 -1.95
C TYR A 36 2.24 -0.81 -2.12
N LYS A 37 0.97 -0.90 -1.68
CA LYS A 37 0.06 0.25 -1.59
C LYS A 37 0.69 1.35 -0.74
N ALA A 38 1.08 1.05 0.50
CA ALA A 38 1.66 2.03 1.40
C ALA A 38 2.94 2.69 0.84
N GLN A 39 3.83 1.88 0.27
CA GLN A 39 5.09 2.34 -0.33
C GLN A 39 4.85 3.18 -1.59
N THR A 40 3.98 2.73 -2.49
CA THR A 40 3.72 3.41 -3.77
C THR A 40 2.97 4.71 -3.57
N GLU A 41 1.97 4.71 -2.69
CA GLU A 41 1.25 5.93 -2.33
C GLU A 41 2.18 6.95 -1.67
N PHE A 42 3.17 6.51 -0.88
CA PHE A 42 4.21 7.40 -0.34
C PHE A 42 5.01 8.05 -1.47
N TYR A 43 5.52 7.26 -2.42
CA TYR A 43 6.25 7.79 -3.56
C TYR A 43 5.42 8.77 -4.38
N ARG A 44 4.15 8.45 -4.65
CA ARG A 44 3.26 9.32 -5.43
C ARG A 44 2.90 10.61 -4.69
N ARG A 45 2.64 10.57 -3.38
CA ARG A 45 2.35 11.80 -2.60
C ARG A 45 3.57 12.69 -2.44
N SER A 46 4.77 12.12 -2.42
CA SER A 46 6.02 12.88 -2.31
C SER A 46 6.51 13.55 -3.59
N ARG A 47 5.70 13.57 -4.66
CA ARG A 47 6.09 14.13 -5.97
C ARG A 47 6.22 15.66 -6.00
N ASN A 48 5.51 16.38 -5.13
CA ASN A 48 5.54 17.85 -5.06
C ASN A 48 6.22 18.40 -3.80
N GLU A 49 6.50 17.55 -2.82
CA GLU A 49 7.08 17.99 -1.55
C GLU A 49 8.60 17.87 -1.56
N LEU A 50 9.24 18.70 -0.74
CA LEU A 50 10.62 18.57 -0.33
C LEU A 50 10.65 18.58 1.20
N VAL A 51 10.93 17.43 1.79
CA VAL A 51 11.08 17.25 3.24
C VAL A 51 12.55 17.00 3.52
N ASN A 52 13.18 17.89 4.30
CA ASN A 52 14.60 17.81 4.65
C ASN A 52 15.54 17.69 3.44
N GLY A 53 15.21 18.36 2.33
CA GLY A 53 16.00 18.32 1.10
C GLY A 53 15.81 17.06 0.25
N THR A 54 14.87 16.19 0.62
CA THR A 54 14.50 14.98 -0.13
C THR A 54 13.03 15.04 -0.58
N GLY A 55 12.73 14.57 -1.78
CA GLY A 55 11.37 14.62 -2.34
C GLY A 55 11.40 14.73 -3.85
N HIS A 56 10.34 15.31 -4.44
CA HIS A 56 10.14 15.35 -5.89
C HIS A 56 10.22 13.96 -6.53
N THR A 57 9.60 12.97 -5.91
CA THR A 57 9.58 11.61 -6.42
C THR A 57 8.77 11.53 -7.72
N MET A 58 9.41 11.15 -8.82
CA MET A 58 8.80 11.16 -10.16
C MET A 58 8.64 9.76 -10.79
N GLY A 59 8.78 8.70 -10.00
CA GLY A 59 8.61 7.34 -10.51
C GLY A 59 8.46 6.31 -9.41
N ALA A 60 7.62 5.30 -9.66
CA ALA A 60 7.44 4.15 -8.81
C ALA A 60 7.32 2.90 -9.71
N LEU A 61 8.37 2.10 -9.77
CA LEU A 61 8.41 0.82 -10.47
C LEU A 61 8.59 -0.27 -9.43
N TYR A 62 7.56 -1.07 -9.21
CA TYR A 62 7.60 -2.10 -8.19
C TYR A 62 8.26 -3.38 -8.73
N TRP A 63 9.03 -4.06 -7.89
CA TRP A 63 9.64 -5.33 -8.21
C TRP A 63 8.73 -6.46 -7.72
N GLN A 64 8.15 -7.34 -8.54
CA GLN A 64 8.27 -7.50 -9.99
C GLN A 64 6.88 -7.72 -10.60
N LEU A 65 6.76 -7.69 -11.93
CA LEU A 65 5.48 -7.87 -12.59
C LEU A 65 5.02 -9.33 -12.59
N ASN A 66 5.85 -10.24 -13.12
CA ASN A 66 5.45 -11.61 -13.47
C ASN A 66 6.37 -12.69 -12.89
N ASP A 67 5.86 -13.91 -12.87
CA ASP A 67 6.60 -15.12 -12.52
C ASP A 67 7.04 -15.91 -13.75
N ILE A 68 8.20 -16.55 -13.63
CA ILE A 68 8.74 -17.48 -14.64
C ILE A 68 8.30 -18.94 -14.39
N TRP A 69 7.89 -19.25 -13.15
CA TRP A 69 7.45 -20.58 -12.67
C TRP A 69 6.70 -20.44 -11.34
N GLU A 70 6.07 -21.51 -10.87
CA GLU A 70 5.30 -21.54 -9.63
C GLU A 70 6.20 -21.52 -8.38
N ALA A 71 6.42 -20.32 -7.82
CA ALA A 71 7.21 -20.13 -6.62
C ALA A 71 6.72 -18.91 -5.82
N PRO A 72 7.03 -18.81 -4.52
CA PRO A 72 6.85 -17.56 -3.77
C PRO A 72 7.85 -16.51 -4.28
N THR A 73 7.33 -15.42 -4.84
CA THR A 73 8.11 -14.32 -5.42
C THR A 73 7.45 -12.98 -5.10
N TRP A 74 8.05 -11.88 -5.58
CA TRP A 74 7.49 -10.53 -5.49
C TRP A 74 6.54 -10.17 -6.64
N SER A 75 6.19 -11.13 -7.50
CA SER A 75 5.34 -10.83 -8.66
C SER A 75 3.95 -10.38 -8.23
N SER A 76 3.28 -9.63 -9.09
CA SER A 76 1.83 -9.37 -8.99
C SER A 76 1.01 -10.31 -9.89
N THR A 77 1.67 -11.00 -10.84
CA THR A 77 1.06 -12.01 -11.71
C THR A 77 1.77 -13.35 -11.55
N GLU A 78 0.99 -14.39 -11.28
CA GLU A 78 1.46 -15.78 -11.17
C GLU A 78 1.91 -16.30 -12.54
N TYR A 79 2.63 -17.43 -12.52
CA TYR A 79 2.90 -18.17 -13.74
C TYR A 79 1.58 -18.55 -14.42
N GLY A 80 1.49 -18.33 -15.73
CA GLY A 80 0.23 -18.46 -16.48
C GLY A 80 -0.66 -17.21 -16.48
N GLY A 81 -0.24 -16.12 -15.81
CA GLY A 81 -0.83 -14.79 -15.94
C GLY A 81 -1.93 -14.45 -14.92
N LYS A 82 -2.31 -15.36 -14.03
CA LYS A 82 -3.34 -15.10 -13.01
C LYS A 82 -2.92 -13.93 -12.11
N TRP A 83 -3.83 -13.00 -11.87
CA TRP A 83 -3.57 -11.85 -11.01
C TRP A 83 -3.55 -12.27 -9.53
N LYS A 84 -2.48 -11.89 -8.81
CA LYS A 84 -2.41 -11.91 -7.35
C LYS A 84 -3.13 -10.69 -6.78
N ALA A 85 -3.39 -10.69 -5.47
CA ALA A 85 -3.93 -9.54 -4.75
C ALA A 85 -3.21 -8.22 -5.09
N LEU A 86 -1.86 -8.26 -5.15
CA LEU A 86 -1.03 -7.11 -5.48
C LEU A 86 -1.42 -6.44 -6.80
N HIS A 87 -1.82 -7.19 -7.84
CA HIS A 87 -2.16 -6.58 -9.13
C HIS A 87 -3.47 -5.78 -9.07
N TYR A 88 -4.42 -6.21 -8.24
CA TYR A 88 -5.64 -5.45 -7.97
C TYR A 88 -5.35 -4.18 -7.18
N PHE A 89 -4.50 -4.25 -6.14
CA PHE A 89 -4.02 -3.04 -5.47
C PHE A 89 -3.29 -2.10 -6.43
N ALA A 90 -2.44 -2.62 -7.32
CA ALA A 90 -1.70 -1.82 -8.28
C ALA A 90 -2.59 -1.08 -9.26
N LYS A 91 -3.69 -1.69 -9.70
CA LYS A 91 -4.72 -1.02 -10.50
C LYS A 91 -5.24 0.23 -9.78
N ASP A 92 -5.45 0.15 -8.48
CA ASP A 92 -6.05 1.24 -7.70
C ASP A 92 -5.01 2.30 -7.31
N PHE A 93 -3.85 1.91 -6.77
CA PHE A 93 -2.81 2.86 -6.36
C PHE A 93 -2.03 3.48 -7.54
N PHE A 94 -2.21 2.99 -8.76
CA PHE A 94 -1.76 3.64 -10.00
C PHE A 94 -2.90 4.23 -10.84
N ALA A 95 -4.11 4.33 -10.29
CA ALA A 95 -5.18 5.05 -10.99
C ALA A 95 -4.72 6.49 -11.31
N PRO A 96 -5.13 7.05 -12.48
CA PRO A 96 -4.73 8.40 -12.90
C PRO A 96 -5.01 9.47 -11.85
N VAL A 97 -6.06 9.26 -11.07
CA VAL A 97 -6.30 9.98 -9.82
C VAL A 97 -6.54 8.95 -8.73
N ALA A 98 -5.83 9.08 -7.61
CA ALA A 98 -5.98 8.19 -6.46
C ALA A 98 -5.85 8.97 -5.15
N LEU A 99 -6.47 8.44 -4.09
CA LEU A 99 -6.42 9.01 -2.75
C LEU A 99 -5.52 8.17 -1.84
N SER A 100 -4.58 8.80 -1.15
CA SER A 100 -3.78 8.18 -0.09
C SER A 100 -4.20 8.73 1.25
N ALA A 101 -4.57 7.84 2.16
CA ALA A 101 -4.92 8.18 3.53
C ALA A 101 -3.93 7.51 4.48
N TYR A 102 -3.20 8.31 5.25
CA TYR A 102 -2.23 7.84 6.23
C TYR A 102 -2.28 8.73 7.46
N ASP A 103 -1.72 8.27 8.57
CA ASP A 103 -1.53 9.07 9.77
C ASP A 103 -0.05 9.43 9.96
N ASP A 104 0.18 10.69 10.35
CA ASP A 104 1.43 11.13 10.95
C ASP A 104 1.17 11.36 12.45
N ASP A 105 1.76 10.49 13.28
CA ASP A 105 1.51 10.31 14.72
C ASP A 105 0.03 10.07 15.11
N THR A 106 -0.78 11.12 15.04
CA THR A 106 -2.19 11.12 15.47
C THR A 106 -3.10 11.88 14.52
N VAL A 107 -2.54 12.54 13.51
CA VAL A 107 -3.28 13.32 12.51
C VAL A 107 -3.37 12.48 11.25
N MET A 108 -4.58 12.17 10.83
CA MET A 108 -4.84 11.57 9.54
C MET A 108 -4.76 12.65 8.47
N GLU A 109 -3.96 12.41 7.44
CA GLU A 109 -3.86 13.22 6.24
C GLU A 109 -4.41 12.45 5.03
N VAL A 110 -5.07 13.17 4.13
CA VAL A 110 -5.58 12.64 2.86
C VAL A 110 -4.95 13.41 1.72
N TYR A 111 -4.15 12.73 0.91
CA TYR A 111 -3.61 13.29 -0.33
C TYR A 111 -4.42 12.81 -1.53
N ALA A 112 -4.70 13.72 -2.46
CA ALA A 112 -5.02 13.35 -3.83
C ALA A 112 -3.75 13.38 -4.68
N MET A 113 -3.51 12.29 -5.41
CA MET A 113 -2.43 12.14 -6.37
C MET A 113 -3.05 12.13 -7.77
N SER A 114 -2.66 13.08 -8.60
CA SER A 114 -3.22 13.36 -9.93
C SER A 114 -2.14 13.29 -10.99
N ASP A 115 -2.32 12.41 -11.98
CA ASP A 115 -1.51 12.28 -13.20
C ASP A 115 -2.24 12.83 -14.43
N VAL A 116 -3.43 13.42 -14.24
CA VAL A 116 -4.21 14.02 -15.33
C VAL A 116 -3.73 15.44 -15.65
N SER A 117 -4.01 15.89 -16.87
CA SER A 117 -3.54 17.20 -17.37
C SER A 117 -4.47 18.37 -17.09
N ASN A 118 -5.67 18.11 -16.55
CA ASN A 118 -6.64 19.13 -16.20
C ASN A 118 -6.85 19.17 -14.69
N ASN A 119 -7.16 20.35 -14.15
CA ASN A 119 -7.57 20.49 -12.76
C ASN A 119 -8.93 19.82 -12.56
N ILE A 120 -9.11 19.19 -11.39
CA ILE A 120 -10.37 18.58 -10.99
C ILE A 120 -10.96 19.39 -9.84
N SER A 121 -12.21 19.83 -9.97
CA SER A 121 -12.99 20.40 -8.88
C SER A 121 -13.99 19.36 -8.40
N ASP A 122 -13.89 18.97 -7.14
CA ASP A 122 -14.74 17.94 -6.55
C ASP A 122 -14.92 18.17 -5.04
N THR A 123 -15.60 17.25 -4.37
CA THR A 123 -15.75 17.22 -2.91
C THR A 123 -15.06 15.98 -2.36
N VAL A 124 -14.08 16.17 -1.47
CA VAL A 124 -13.54 15.05 -0.68
C VAL A 124 -14.54 14.71 0.41
N VAL A 125 -14.87 13.42 0.54
CA VAL A 125 -15.81 12.89 1.53
C VAL A 125 -15.08 11.89 2.41
N VAL A 126 -14.99 12.19 3.70
CA VAL A 126 -14.37 11.34 4.73
C VAL A 126 -15.48 10.76 5.58
N THR A 127 -15.76 9.47 5.42
CA THR A 127 -16.86 8.78 6.10
C THR A 127 -16.32 7.83 7.17
N ILE A 128 -16.81 8.00 8.39
CA ILE A 128 -16.53 7.12 9.53
C ILE A 128 -17.55 5.98 9.51
N ARG A 129 -17.05 4.75 9.62
CA ARG A 129 -17.82 3.51 9.50
C ARG A 129 -17.53 2.57 10.66
N THR A 130 -18.50 1.72 10.98
CA THR A 130 -18.35 0.61 11.93
C THR A 130 -18.29 -0.72 11.19
N TRP A 131 -17.88 -1.77 11.90
CA TRP A 131 -17.91 -3.14 11.37
C TRP A 131 -19.27 -3.83 11.47
N SER A 132 -20.23 -3.21 12.17
CA SER A 132 -21.54 -3.81 12.46
C SER A 132 -22.62 -3.48 11.44
N THR A 133 -22.53 -2.34 10.74
CA THR A 133 -23.55 -1.89 9.79
C THR A 133 -22.93 -1.18 8.58
N PHE A 134 -23.66 -1.09 7.47
CA PHE A 134 -23.22 -0.33 6.30
C PHE A 134 -23.49 1.18 6.41
N SER A 135 -24.25 1.60 7.41
CA SER A 135 -24.55 3.02 7.64
C SER A 135 -23.32 3.76 8.13
N SER A 136 -23.12 4.98 7.63
CA SER A 136 -22.09 5.86 8.17
C SER A 136 -22.47 6.32 9.57
N VAL A 137 -21.50 6.38 10.48
CA VAL A 137 -21.68 6.97 11.82
C VAL A 137 -21.21 8.42 11.92
N GLY A 138 -20.51 8.91 10.89
CA GLY A 138 -20.15 10.31 10.74
C GLY A 138 -19.60 10.57 9.34
N THR A 139 -19.71 11.80 8.85
CA THR A 139 -19.15 12.20 7.55
C THR A 139 -18.66 13.63 7.62
N PHE A 140 -17.46 13.87 7.10
CA PHE A 140 -16.91 15.18 6.80
C PHE A 140 -16.86 15.35 5.28
N SER A 141 -17.08 16.56 4.80
CA SER A 141 -16.99 16.87 3.37
C SER A 141 -16.44 18.27 3.16
N GLN A 142 -15.60 18.43 2.15
CA GLN A 142 -14.97 19.70 1.81
C GLN A 142 -14.84 19.83 0.29
N GLN A 143 -15.19 21.00 -0.24
CA GLN A 143 -14.92 21.33 -1.65
C GLN A 143 -13.40 21.49 -1.85
N VAL A 144 -12.88 20.85 -2.88
CA VAL A 144 -11.45 20.80 -3.18
C VAL A 144 -11.20 21.05 -4.66
N THR A 145 -10.01 21.56 -4.96
CA THR A 145 -9.48 21.60 -6.32
C THR A 145 -8.17 20.84 -6.32
N ILE A 146 -8.07 19.82 -7.17
CA ILE A 146 -6.88 18.99 -7.37
C ILE A 146 -6.21 19.48 -8.65
N PRO A 147 -5.07 20.18 -8.57
CA PRO A 147 -4.32 20.58 -9.75
C PRO A 147 -3.89 19.40 -10.63
N ALA A 148 -3.63 19.68 -11.90
CA ALA A 148 -2.99 18.73 -12.80
C ALA A 148 -1.60 18.31 -12.30
N HIS A 149 -1.21 17.06 -12.51
CA HIS A 149 0.15 16.54 -12.25
C HIS A 149 0.69 16.81 -10.84
N THR A 150 -0.19 16.74 -9.82
CA THR A 150 0.16 17.07 -8.44
C THR A 150 -0.19 15.97 -7.45
N ALA A 151 0.46 15.99 -6.30
CA ALA A 151 -0.03 15.49 -5.04
C ALA A 151 -0.38 16.68 -4.14
N LEU A 152 -1.56 16.65 -3.53
CA LEU A 152 -2.04 17.72 -2.66
C LEU A 152 -2.76 17.13 -1.45
N ASN A 153 -2.42 17.60 -0.25
CA ASN A 153 -3.20 17.32 0.95
C ASN A 153 -4.56 18.02 0.85
N LEU A 154 -5.64 17.23 0.82
CA LEU A 154 -7.02 17.67 0.71
C LEU A 154 -7.72 17.79 2.05
N PHE A 155 -7.28 17.05 3.06
CA PHE A 155 -7.93 16.93 4.34
C PHE A 155 -6.94 16.49 5.41
N GLN A 156 -7.01 17.13 6.57
CA GLN A 156 -6.26 16.73 7.75
C GLN A 156 -7.12 16.87 9.01
N GLU A 157 -7.09 15.89 9.89
CA GLU A 157 -7.75 15.95 11.20
C GLU A 157 -7.16 14.90 12.15
N SER A 158 -7.22 15.14 13.47
CA SER A 158 -6.86 14.13 14.46
C SER A 158 -7.75 12.89 14.33
N VAL A 159 -7.13 11.71 14.30
CA VAL A 159 -7.83 10.42 14.33
C VAL A 159 -8.77 10.35 15.53
N GLY A 160 -8.36 10.89 16.68
CA GLY A 160 -9.20 10.95 17.88
C GLY A 160 -10.46 11.80 17.68
N THR A 161 -10.35 12.96 17.03
CA THR A 161 -11.49 13.83 16.71
C THR A 161 -12.47 13.14 15.77
N LEU A 162 -11.95 12.52 14.69
CA LEU A 162 -12.77 11.79 13.72
C LEU A 162 -13.56 10.67 14.40
N LEU A 163 -12.89 9.84 15.19
CA LEU A 163 -13.54 8.73 15.89
C LEU A 163 -14.53 9.21 16.97
N HIS A 164 -14.19 10.27 17.70
CA HIS A 164 -15.11 10.87 18.67
C HIS A 164 -16.40 11.38 17.99
N TYR A 165 -16.28 12.03 16.83
CA TYR A 165 -17.42 12.51 16.05
C TYR A 165 -18.34 11.37 15.60
N GLY A 166 -17.76 10.23 15.20
CA GLY A 166 -18.51 9.02 14.84
C GLY A 166 -19.05 8.21 16.03
N ASN A 167 -18.95 8.73 17.26
CA ASN A 167 -19.27 8.01 18.49
C ASN A 167 -18.56 6.64 18.59
N CYS A 168 -17.29 6.61 18.18
CA CYS A 168 -16.41 5.45 18.26
C CYS A 168 -15.47 5.62 19.47
N PRO A 169 -15.84 5.15 20.67
CA PRO A 169 -15.03 5.35 21.89
C PRO A 169 -13.66 4.64 21.83
N TYR A 170 -13.52 3.64 20.96
CA TYR A 170 -12.33 2.83 20.79
C TYR A 170 -11.94 2.76 19.31
N LYS A 171 -10.64 2.75 19.01
CA LYS A 171 -10.09 2.73 17.64
C LYS A 171 -10.39 1.42 16.91
N GLU A 172 -10.60 0.36 17.67
CA GLU A 172 -10.81 -1.01 17.24
C GLU A 172 -12.18 -1.22 16.56
N LEU A 173 -13.17 -0.37 16.87
CA LEU A 173 -14.56 -0.53 16.45
C LEU A 173 -14.89 0.08 15.09
N CYS A 174 -14.03 0.97 14.60
CA CYS A 174 -14.34 1.83 13.46
C CYS A 174 -13.18 1.92 12.48
N TYR A 175 -13.51 2.25 11.24
CA TYR A 175 -12.58 2.57 10.18
C TYR A 175 -13.09 3.76 9.38
N ILE A 176 -12.22 4.32 8.56
CA ILE A 176 -12.54 5.51 7.77
C ILE A 176 -12.45 5.13 6.31
N SER A 177 -13.37 5.61 5.48
CA SER A 177 -13.20 5.55 4.02
C SER A 177 -13.29 6.94 3.43
N VAL A 178 -12.50 7.15 2.40
CA VAL A 178 -12.34 8.43 1.74
C VAL A 178 -12.62 8.25 0.25
N SER A 179 -13.45 9.12 -0.29
CA SER A 179 -13.85 9.13 -1.70
C SER A 179 -13.98 10.55 -2.22
N LEU A 180 -13.96 10.71 -3.53
CA LEU A 180 -14.45 11.92 -4.20
C LEU A 180 -15.94 11.74 -4.54
N LEU A 181 -16.72 12.81 -4.42
CA LEU A 181 -18.17 12.74 -4.59
C LEU A 181 -18.59 12.53 -6.05
N ASN A 182 -17.97 13.26 -6.99
CA ASN A 182 -18.38 13.25 -8.39
C ASN A 182 -17.50 12.33 -9.25
N SER A 183 -16.23 12.19 -8.92
CA SER A 183 -15.26 11.36 -9.66
C SER A 183 -15.35 9.88 -9.24
N THR A 184 -16.43 9.20 -9.64
CA THR A 184 -16.75 7.81 -9.22
C THR A 184 -15.74 6.75 -9.68
N GLU A 185 -14.93 7.07 -10.69
CA GLU A 185 -13.84 6.25 -11.20
C GLU A 185 -12.60 6.24 -10.29
N VAL A 186 -12.50 7.21 -9.37
CA VAL A 186 -11.41 7.27 -8.39
C VAL A 186 -11.66 6.22 -7.31
N PRO A 187 -10.71 5.27 -7.10
CA PRO A 187 -10.89 4.22 -6.11
C PRO A 187 -11.12 4.78 -4.71
N VAL A 188 -12.07 4.20 -3.98
CA VAL A 188 -12.27 4.51 -2.56
C VAL A 188 -11.08 3.99 -1.77
N THR A 189 -10.49 4.84 -0.94
CA THR A 189 -9.40 4.44 -0.04
C THR A 189 -9.92 4.27 1.38
N HIS A 190 -9.36 3.30 2.10
CA HIS A 190 -9.74 2.97 3.47
C HIS A 190 -8.54 3.16 4.40
N PHE A 191 -8.81 3.78 5.55
CA PHE A 191 -7.86 3.98 6.63
C PHE A 191 -8.30 3.15 7.85
N PHE A 192 -7.36 2.39 8.40
CA PHE A 192 -7.57 1.49 9.52
C PHE A 192 -6.77 1.99 10.74
N PRO A 193 -7.43 2.49 11.80
CA PRO A 193 -6.75 3.06 12.97
C PRO A 193 -5.93 2.05 13.80
N VAL A 194 -6.14 0.75 13.56
CA VAL A 194 -5.48 -0.35 14.28
C VAL A 194 -5.05 -1.46 13.31
N PRO A 195 -4.06 -2.28 13.68
CA PRO A 195 -3.79 -3.57 13.04
C PRO A 195 -5.06 -4.42 12.87
N PHE A 196 -5.22 -5.12 11.75
CA PHE A 196 -6.41 -5.93 11.45
C PHE A 196 -6.70 -7.02 12.50
N LYS A 197 -5.68 -7.57 13.15
CA LYS A 197 -5.81 -8.53 14.27
C LYS A 197 -6.34 -7.93 15.57
N ASN A 198 -6.36 -6.59 15.68
CA ASN A 198 -6.87 -5.85 16.84
C ASN A 198 -8.27 -5.29 16.60
N ILE A 199 -8.86 -5.48 15.41
CA ILE A 199 -10.21 -5.00 15.13
C ILE A 199 -11.20 -5.71 16.04
N ASP A 200 -12.14 -4.94 16.61
CA ASP A 200 -13.25 -5.47 17.38
C ASP A 200 -14.56 -5.21 16.62
N GLY A 201 -15.44 -6.21 16.61
CA GLY A 201 -16.72 -6.15 15.88
C GLY A 201 -16.69 -6.68 14.44
N LEU A 202 -15.57 -7.24 13.96
CA LEU A 202 -15.56 -7.95 12.68
C LEU A 202 -16.20 -9.33 12.85
N SER A 203 -17.48 -9.45 12.47
CA SER A 203 -18.24 -10.69 12.55
C SER A 203 -18.09 -11.53 11.29
N LYS A 204 -18.36 -12.84 11.41
CA LYS A 204 -18.46 -13.73 10.25
C LYS A 204 -19.54 -13.20 9.30
N ALA A 205 -19.19 -13.02 8.03
CA ALA A 205 -20.07 -12.45 7.01
C ALA A 205 -20.75 -13.54 6.17
N ASN A 206 -21.99 -13.29 5.75
CA ASN A 206 -22.71 -14.14 4.81
C ASN A 206 -22.65 -13.53 3.39
N ILE A 207 -21.54 -13.76 2.71
CA ILE A 207 -21.31 -13.24 1.37
C ILE A 207 -21.98 -14.14 0.34
N LYS A 208 -22.77 -13.57 -0.57
CA LYS A 208 -23.49 -14.31 -1.61
C LYS A 208 -23.22 -13.76 -3.00
N VAL A 209 -23.10 -14.66 -3.97
CA VAL A 209 -23.21 -14.32 -5.40
C VAL A 209 -24.70 -14.28 -5.74
N GLN A 210 -25.30 -13.10 -5.65
CA GLN A 210 -26.72 -12.90 -5.92
C GLN A 210 -27.05 -13.24 -7.38
N SER A 211 -26.29 -12.68 -8.32
CA SER A 211 -26.47 -12.92 -9.75
C SER A 211 -25.14 -12.89 -10.51
N VAL A 212 -25.12 -13.59 -11.65
CA VAL A 212 -24.06 -13.51 -12.66
C VAL A 212 -24.78 -13.33 -13.99
N VAL A 213 -24.45 -12.28 -14.74
CA VAL A 213 -25.10 -11.96 -16.01
C VAL A 213 -24.03 -11.67 -17.04
N MET A 214 -24.10 -12.32 -18.20
CA MET A 214 -23.24 -11.98 -19.34
C MET A 214 -23.72 -10.67 -19.95
N THR A 215 -22.90 -9.63 -19.93
CA THR A 215 -23.24 -8.29 -20.42
C THR A 215 -22.69 -8.02 -21.81
N ALA A 216 -21.62 -8.70 -22.18
CA ALA A 216 -21.08 -8.79 -23.53
C ALA A 216 -20.38 -10.14 -23.69
N GLN A 217 -19.96 -10.48 -24.91
CA GLN A 217 -19.22 -11.71 -25.17
C GLN A 217 -18.02 -11.82 -24.21
N ASP A 218 -17.99 -12.93 -23.44
CA ASP A 218 -16.93 -13.26 -22.47
C ASP A 218 -16.75 -12.24 -21.32
N ILE A 219 -17.74 -11.35 -21.12
CA ILE A 219 -17.76 -10.34 -20.05
C ILE A 219 -19.03 -10.54 -19.19
N PHE A 220 -18.83 -10.68 -17.88
CA PHE A 220 -19.89 -10.99 -16.92
C PHE A 220 -19.94 -9.95 -15.82
N THR A 221 -21.14 -9.52 -15.43
CA THR A 221 -21.36 -8.78 -14.19
C THR A 221 -21.77 -9.75 -13.08
N VAL A 222 -20.98 -9.77 -12.01
CA VAL A 222 -21.18 -10.55 -10.79
C VAL A 222 -21.68 -9.61 -9.70
N ASN A 223 -22.91 -9.81 -9.22
CA ASN A 223 -23.44 -9.08 -8.08
C ASN A 223 -23.14 -9.84 -6.79
N LEU A 224 -22.34 -9.23 -5.93
CA LEU A 224 -22.09 -9.71 -4.58
C LEU A 224 -22.95 -8.97 -3.57
N THR A 225 -23.40 -9.69 -2.55
CA THR A 225 -24.08 -9.12 -1.39
C THR A 225 -23.48 -9.64 -0.09
N SER A 226 -23.55 -8.82 0.95
CA SER A 226 -23.16 -9.19 2.32
C SER A 226 -24.16 -8.60 3.32
N ASP A 227 -24.33 -9.26 4.45
CA ASP A 227 -25.14 -8.80 5.58
C ASP A 227 -24.40 -7.82 6.51
N VAL A 228 -23.07 -7.88 6.53
CA VAL A 228 -22.20 -6.99 7.31
C VAL A 228 -21.01 -6.48 6.49
N PRO A 229 -20.35 -5.37 6.90
CA PRO A 229 -19.08 -4.96 6.34
C PRO A 229 -18.01 -6.07 6.37
N VAL A 230 -17.29 -6.24 5.26
CA VAL A 230 -16.32 -7.34 5.08
C VAL A 230 -14.96 -6.82 4.65
N LEU A 231 -13.90 -7.35 5.25
CA LEU A 231 -12.52 -7.08 4.89
C LEU A 231 -11.97 -8.09 3.87
N PHE A 232 -11.34 -7.53 2.83
CA PHE A 232 -10.49 -8.25 1.88
C PHE A 232 -11.19 -9.40 1.15
N VAL A 233 -12.42 -9.16 0.67
CA VAL A 233 -13.16 -10.16 -0.10
C VAL A 233 -12.38 -10.54 -1.35
N TRP A 234 -12.03 -11.82 -1.44
CA TRP A 234 -11.25 -12.43 -2.50
C TRP A 234 -12.09 -13.41 -3.30
N LEU A 235 -12.19 -13.19 -4.60
CA LEU A 235 -12.88 -14.06 -5.54
C LEU A 235 -11.91 -14.87 -6.38
N GLU A 236 -12.21 -16.16 -6.53
CA GLU A 236 -11.51 -17.07 -7.44
C GLU A 236 -12.47 -17.85 -8.31
N THR A 237 -12.02 -18.22 -9.51
CA THR A 237 -12.79 -19.03 -10.46
C THR A 237 -11.97 -20.24 -10.90
N PRO A 238 -11.80 -21.28 -10.04
CA PRO A 238 -11.00 -22.45 -10.39
C PRO A 238 -11.46 -23.08 -11.70
N GLY A 239 -10.50 -23.30 -12.60
CA GLY A 239 -10.75 -23.90 -13.90
C GLY A 239 -11.34 -22.95 -14.96
N ILE A 240 -11.53 -21.66 -14.66
CA ILE A 240 -11.89 -20.64 -15.67
C ILE A 240 -10.82 -19.56 -15.69
N LYS A 241 -10.18 -19.37 -16.84
CA LYS A 241 -9.14 -18.34 -17.01
C LYS A 241 -9.78 -16.97 -17.20
N GLY A 242 -9.32 -16.00 -16.43
CA GLY A 242 -9.83 -14.64 -16.49
C GLY A 242 -9.39 -13.82 -15.29
N ARG A 243 -9.99 -12.64 -15.16
CA ARG A 243 -9.76 -11.74 -14.02
C ARG A 243 -11.00 -10.93 -13.71
N PHE A 244 -11.10 -10.46 -12.48
CA PHE A 244 -12.16 -9.53 -12.06
C PHE A 244 -11.77 -8.07 -12.35
N SER A 245 -12.73 -7.15 -12.36
CA SER A 245 -12.48 -5.70 -12.38
C SER A 245 -11.90 -5.23 -11.05
N GLU A 246 -12.35 -5.87 -9.96
CA GLU A 246 -12.01 -5.55 -8.58
C GLU A 246 -11.90 -6.86 -7.79
N ASN A 247 -10.97 -6.90 -6.85
CA ASN A 247 -10.78 -8.00 -5.92
C ASN A 247 -10.10 -7.44 -4.66
N VAL A 248 -9.97 -8.23 -3.59
CA VAL A 248 -9.45 -7.74 -2.29
C VAL A 248 -10.32 -6.60 -1.74
N ILE A 249 -11.63 -6.75 -1.88
CA ILE A 249 -12.59 -5.66 -1.67
C ILE A 249 -12.85 -5.46 -0.19
N VAL A 250 -12.83 -4.22 0.26
CA VAL A 250 -13.48 -3.83 1.52
C VAL A 250 -14.96 -3.59 1.19
N MET A 251 -15.84 -4.52 1.54
CA MET A 251 -17.26 -4.36 1.26
C MET A 251 -17.89 -3.39 2.26
N TYR A 252 -17.76 -2.09 2.00
CA TYR A 252 -18.33 -1.02 2.82
C TYR A 252 -19.80 -0.66 2.46
N LYS A 253 -20.38 -1.38 1.49
CA LYS A 253 -21.78 -1.35 1.05
C LYS A 253 -22.33 -2.78 1.06
N SER A 254 -23.65 -2.92 1.17
CA SER A 254 -24.33 -4.21 1.18
C SER A 254 -24.28 -4.96 -0.16
N SER A 255 -23.98 -4.26 -1.27
CA SER A 255 -23.89 -4.86 -2.59
C SER A 255 -22.83 -4.20 -3.47
N PHE A 256 -22.14 -5.03 -4.26
CA PHE A 256 -21.13 -4.62 -5.24
C PHE A 256 -21.38 -5.33 -6.57
N ASN A 257 -21.20 -4.62 -7.68
CA ASN A 257 -21.17 -5.19 -9.01
C ASN A 257 -19.72 -5.24 -9.49
N ILE A 258 -19.24 -6.44 -9.80
CA ILE A 258 -17.86 -6.69 -10.23
C ILE A 258 -17.92 -7.31 -11.61
N THR A 259 -17.11 -6.83 -12.53
CA THR A 259 -17.03 -7.42 -13.87
C THR A 259 -15.98 -8.52 -13.89
N PHE A 260 -16.33 -9.72 -14.38
CA PHE A 260 -15.37 -10.77 -14.72
C PHE A 260 -15.12 -10.77 -16.22
N TYR A 261 -13.85 -10.83 -16.61
CA TYR A 261 -13.40 -10.86 -18.00
C TYR A 261 -12.77 -12.22 -18.24
N ALA A 262 -13.50 -13.10 -18.93
CA ALA A 262 -12.99 -14.41 -19.29
C ALA A 262 -11.94 -14.27 -20.41
N TRP A 263 -10.93 -15.14 -20.38
CA TRP A 263 -9.89 -15.22 -21.40
C TRP A 263 -10.13 -16.37 -22.38
N GLU A 264 -11.22 -17.10 -22.18
CA GLU A 264 -11.67 -18.19 -23.01
C GLU A 264 -13.15 -18.00 -23.32
N SER A 265 -13.54 -18.38 -24.53
CA SER A 265 -14.92 -18.25 -24.99
C SER A 265 -15.77 -19.46 -24.61
N GLY A 266 -17.08 -19.27 -24.60
CA GLY A 266 -18.05 -20.35 -24.36
C GLY A 266 -18.36 -20.61 -22.89
N ILE A 267 -17.92 -19.73 -21.99
CA ILE A 267 -18.31 -19.76 -20.58
C ILE A 267 -19.75 -19.29 -20.43
N THR A 268 -20.60 -20.04 -19.74
CA THR A 268 -21.96 -19.60 -19.39
C THR A 268 -21.98 -18.92 -18.02
N ALA A 269 -22.99 -18.06 -17.80
CA ALA A 269 -23.15 -17.38 -16.51
C ALA A 269 -23.37 -18.38 -15.36
N GLU A 270 -24.10 -19.48 -15.63
CA GLU A 270 -24.35 -20.56 -14.67
C GLU A 270 -23.06 -21.29 -14.33
N LYS A 271 -22.23 -21.59 -15.34
CA LYS A 271 -20.94 -22.25 -15.13
C LYS A 271 -20.01 -21.36 -14.30
N LEU A 272 -19.90 -20.09 -14.65
CA LEU A 272 -19.10 -19.13 -13.89
C LEU A 272 -19.60 -19.03 -12.44
N LYS A 273 -20.91 -18.85 -12.22
CA LYS A 273 -21.51 -18.78 -10.89
C LYS A 273 -21.21 -20.02 -10.04
N SER A 274 -21.21 -21.22 -10.65
CA SER A 274 -20.99 -22.48 -9.95
C SER A 274 -19.56 -22.68 -9.43
N VAL A 275 -18.58 -22.00 -10.02
CA VAL A 275 -17.16 -22.17 -9.67
C VAL A 275 -16.60 -21.03 -8.82
N ILE A 276 -17.34 -19.93 -8.64
CA ILE A 276 -16.85 -18.81 -7.82
C ILE A 276 -16.65 -19.27 -6.38
N ILE A 277 -15.42 -19.15 -5.90
CA ILE A 277 -15.04 -19.30 -4.50
C ILE A 277 -14.82 -17.91 -3.92
N ILE A 278 -15.36 -17.68 -2.71
CA ILE A 278 -15.19 -16.44 -1.97
C ILE A 278 -14.42 -16.74 -0.69
N THR A 279 -13.39 -15.94 -0.40
CA THR A 279 -12.66 -15.94 0.87
C THR A 279 -12.67 -14.52 1.42
N SER A 280 -12.78 -14.37 2.74
CA SER A 280 -12.68 -13.06 3.38
C SER A 280 -11.84 -13.14 4.65
N TYR A 281 -11.30 -12.00 5.09
CA TYR A 281 -10.61 -11.95 6.37
C TYR A 281 -11.58 -12.17 7.54
N ASN A 282 -12.86 -11.81 7.40
CA ASN A 282 -13.88 -12.05 8.42
C ASN A 282 -14.01 -13.55 8.78
N ASP A 283 -13.81 -14.45 7.82
CA ASP A 283 -13.87 -15.90 8.06
C ASP A 283 -12.73 -16.41 8.96
N MET A 284 -11.60 -15.71 8.90
CA MET A 284 -10.35 -16.04 9.60
C MET A 284 -10.21 -15.27 10.93
N HIS A 285 -10.85 -14.11 11.01
CA HIS A 285 -10.87 -13.25 12.17
C HIS A 285 -11.89 -13.76 13.19
N GLN A 286 -11.59 -14.90 13.79
CA GLN A 286 -12.36 -15.38 14.93
C GLN A 286 -11.62 -14.99 16.21
N VAL A 287 -12.27 -14.11 16.98
CA VAL A 287 -11.89 -13.73 18.34
C VAL A 287 -12.23 -14.88 19.28
N ASP A 288 -11.73 -16.08 19.03
CA ASP A 288 -11.49 -16.98 20.14
C ASP A 288 -10.26 -16.42 20.83
N LYS A 289 -10.47 -15.62 21.89
CA LYS A 289 -9.43 -15.30 22.87
C LYS A 289 -9.06 -16.58 23.62
N VAL A 290 -8.61 -17.63 22.92
CA VAL A 290 -7.87 -18.70 23.55
C VAL A 290 -6.59 -18.04 24.03
N PRO A 291 -6.29 -18.04 25.34
CA PRO A 291 -4.99 -17.60 25.80
C PRO A 291 -3.98 -18.44 25.04
N LEU A 292 -3.04 -17.81 24.33
CA LEU A 292 -1.89 -18.51 23.77
C LEU A 292 -1.33 -19.39 24.91
N LYS A 293 -1.59 -20.70 24.85
CA LYS A 293 -0.91 -21.64 25.73
C LYS A 293 0.54 -21.54 25.30
N LYS A 294 1.34 -20.93 26.17
CA LYS A 294 2.78 -20.77 26.04
C LYS A 294 3.45 -22.15 26.09
N ASN A 295 3.27 -22.93 25.03
CA ASN A 295 3.97 -24.16 24.78
C ASN A 295 4.78 -23.96 23.50
N SER A 296 5.83 -23.14 23.61
CA SER A 296 6.89 -23.11 22.62
C SER A 296 7.53 -24.50 22.58
N LYS A 297 7.19 -25.28 21.56
CA LYS A 297 8.09 -26.32 21.09
C LYS A 297 8.86 -25.73 19.91
N ASP A 298 10.16 -25.63 20.10
CA ASP A 298 11.11 -25.12 19.12
C ASP A 298 10.97 -25.90 17.81
N ILE A 299 10.56 -25.22 16.74
CA ILE A 299 10.67 -25.76 15.38
C ILE A 299 12.07 -25.39 14.89
N VAL A 300 12.99 -26.34 15.01
CA VAL A 300 14.32 -26.23 14.42
C VAL A 300 14.21 -26.62 12.93
N VAL A 301 14.22 -25.62 12.05
CA VAL A 301 14.37 -25.86 10.60
C VAL A 301 15.87 -26.02 10.32
N VAL A 302 16.32 -27.25 10.10
CA VAL A 302 17.68 -27.55 9.65
C VAL A 302 17.69 -27.51 8.12
N VAL A 303 18.28 -26.46 7.54
CA VAL A 303 18.56 -26.39 6.10
C VAL A 303 19.87 -27.12 5.83
N TYR A 304 19.83 -28.20 5.04
CA TYR A 304 21.02 -28.85 4.53
C TYR A 304 21.35 -28.26 3.15
N GLU A 305 22.43 -27.50 3.06
CA GLU A 305 23.02 -27.17 1.76
C GLU A 305 23.96 -28.30 1.34
N LYS A 306 23.61 -29.03 0.28
CA LYS A 306 24.53 -29.93 -0.41
C LYS A 306 24.59 -29.49 -1.88
N TRP A 307 25.58 -28.68 -2.20
CA TRP A 307 25.89 -28.28 -3.57
C TRP A 307 27.05 -29.13 -4.08
N SER A 308 26.77 -30.03 -5.00
CA SER A 308 27.77 -30.60 -5.92
C SER A 308 27.38 -30.19 -7.32
N TRP A 309 28.38 -29.95 -8.17
CA TRP A 309 28.34 -29.50 -9.58
C TRP A 309 28.54 -28.00 -9.80
N LEU A 310 29.79 -27.64 -10.09
CA LEU A 310 30.20 -26.96 -11.33
C LEU A 310 31.73 -26.81 -11.33
N ASP A 311 32.38 -27.36 -12.36
CA ASP A 311 33.81 -27.21 -12.60
C ASP A 311 34.17 -25.74 -12.90
N ASN A 312 35.39 -25.39 -12.50
CA ASN A 312 36.00 -24.08 -12.58
C ASN A 312 36.03 -23.55 -14.02
N ASP A 313 35.14 -22.62 -14.34
CA ASP A 313 35.49 -21.36 -15.04
C ASP A 313 34.28 -20.41 -15.23
N THR A 314 33.04 -20.87 -14.99
CA THR A 314 31.84 -20.01 -14.97
C THR A 314 31.59 -19.27 -13.65
N ALA A 315 32.33 -19.58 -12.59
CA ALA A 315 32.17 -18.96 -11.27
C ALA A 315 32.56 -17.46 -11.25
N LYS A 316 33.36 -16.96 -12.19
CA LYS A 316 33.83 -15.56 -12.13
C LYS A 316 32.78 -14.53 -12.57
N LEU A 317 31.80 -14.90 -13.39
CA LEU A 317 30.72 -13.98 -13.82
C LEU A 317 29.51 -13.97 -12.89
N THR A 318 29.22 -15.06 -12.17
CA THR A 318 28.07 -15.16 -11.26
C THR A 318 28.29 -14.43 -9.93
N PHE A 319 29.54 -14.28 -9.46
CA PHE A 319 29.83 -13.59 -8.20
C PHE A 319 29.64 -12.07 -8.27
N GLY A 320 29.80 -11.44 -9.43
CA GLY A 320 29.58 -9.99 -9.60
C GLY A 320 28.10 -9.60 -9.51
N VAL A 321 27.21 -10.44 -10.03
CA VAL A 321 25.76 -10.18 -10.05
C VAL A 321 25.15 -10.48 -8.68
N ILE A 322 25.54 -11.59 -8.03
CA ILE A 322 24.96 -12.01 -6.74
C ILE A 322 25.45 -11.10 -5.58
N GLY A 323 26.67 -10.57 -5.64
CA GLY A 323 27.17 -9.60 -4.66
C GLY A 323 26.38 -8.29 -4.64
N MET A 324 25.87 -7.87 -5.80
CA MET A 324 25.03 -6.67 -5.93
C MET A 324 23.63 -6.88 -5.35
N PHE A 325 23.10 -8.10 -5.42
CA PHE A 325 21.80 -8.48 -4.84
C PHE A 325 21.77 -8.35 -3.30
N PHE A 326 22.86 -8.68 -2.59
CA PHE A 326 22.88 -8.60 -1.13
C PHE A 326 23.04 -7.17 -0.60
N ILE A 327 23.65 -6.26 -1.36
CA ILE A 327 23.78 -4.84 -1.00
C ILE A 327 22.43 -4.13 -1.08
N VAL A 328 21.58 -4.49 -2.05
CA VAL A 328 20.21 -3.96 -2.20
C VAL A 328 19.29 -4.48 -1.09
N LEU A 329 19.46 -5.73 -0.65
CA LEU A 329 18.69 -6.33 0.46
C LEU A 329 18.90 -5.61 1.80
N ALA A 330 20.13 -5.18 2.09
CA ALA A 330 20.44 -4.39 3.29
C ALA A 330 19.85 -2.97 3.20
N ALA A 331 19.87 -2.34 2.02
CA ALA A 331 19.36 -0.99 1.83
C ALA A 331 17.85 -0.89 2.08
N VAL A 332 17.05 -1.86 1.63
CA VAL A 332 15.57 -1.82 1.79
C VAL A 332 15.14 -2.10 3.24
N GLN A 333 15.78 -3.06 3.93
CA GLN A 333 15.49 -3.32 5.34
C GLN A 333 15.92 -2.15 6.26
N VAL A 334 17.04 -1.50 5.96
CA VAL A 334 17.48 -0.30 6.69
C VAL A 334 16.57 0.88 6.39
N THR A 335 16.04 1.03 5.18
CA THR A 335 15.13 2.15 4.83
C THR A 335 13.79 2.04 5.57
N CYS A 336 13.19 0.84 5.69
CA CYS A 336 11.98 0.65 6.50
C CYS A 336 12.21 0.90 8.01
N LEU A 337 13.44 0.69 8.51
CA LEU A 337 13.80 0.98 9.90
C LEU A 337 14.09 2.48 10.12
N VAL A 338 14.75 3.14 9.16
CA VAL A 338 15.10 4.57 9.21
C VAL A 338 13.88 5.47 9.03
N MET A 339 12.89 5.06 8.21
CA MET A 339 11.61 5.76 8.11
C MET A 339 10.86 5.84 9.45
N ARG A 340 11.19 4.98 10.43
CA ARG A 340 10.63 5.01 11.79
C ARG A 340 11.46 5.84 12.78
N LEU A 341 12.69 6.22 12.43
CA LEU A 341 13.64 6.89 13.34
C LEU A 341 13.86 8.37 13.03
N ASN A 342 13.46 8.87 11.85
CA ASN A 342 13.55 10.28 11.48
C ASN A 342 12.22 11.00 11.65
N THR A 343 11.78 11.20 12.90
CA THR A 343 10.84 12.27 13.26
C THR A 343 11.64 13.55 13.57
N PRO A 344 11.28 14.74 13.05
CA PRO A 344 11.97 15.96 13.43
C PRO A 344 11.64 16.36 14.87
N ASN A 345 12.67 16.80 15.60
CA ASN A 345 12.59 17.29 16.96
C ASN A 345 11.58 18.45 17.13
N LYS A 346 10.82 18.35 18.24
CA LYS A 346 9.94 19.36 18.87
C LYS A 346 10.30 20.82 18.58
N HIS A 347 9.40 21.56 17.92
CA HIS A 347 9.38 23.02 18.00
C HIS A 347 8.47 23.51 19.14
N ARG A 348 9.05 24.30 20.05
CA ARG A 348 8.35 25.08 21.08
C ARG A 348 7.48 26.17 20.42
N PRO A 349 6.29 26.49 20.96
CA PRO A 349 5.48 27.59 20.45
C PRO A 349 6.12 28.94 20.82
N ILE A 350 6.51 29.71 19.80
CA ILE A 350 6.86 31.13 19.95
C ILE A 350 5.55 31.90 20.14
N LYS A 351 5.36 32.50 21.32
CA LYS A 351 4.33 33.51 21.57
C LYS A 351 4.55 34.69 20.62
N ARG A 352 3.69 34.86 19.62
CA ARG A 352 3.55 36.14 18.90
C ARG A 352 2.85 37.14 19.83
N ARG A 353 3.60 38.18 20.21
CA ARG A 353 3.09 39.40 20.82
C ARG A 353 2.13 40.06 19.83
N SER A 354 0.94 40.39 20.29
CA SER A 354 0.00 41.28 19.61
C SER A 354 0.58 42.70 19.57
N SER A 355 0.73 43.26 18.37
CA SER A 355 0.83 44.71 18.17
C SER A 355 0.23 45.08 16.82
N THR A 356 -1.07 45.32 16.81
CA THR A 356 -1.77 46.07 15.76
C THR A 356 -2.69 47.06 16.45
N ASN A 357 -2.30 48.33 16.49
CA ASN A 357 -3.03 49.41 15.82
C ASN A 357 -2.47 50.77 16.22
N ASN A 358 -1.89 51.47 15.25
CA ASN A 358 -2.24 52.85 14.97
C ASN A 358 -1.66 53.25 13.61
N ASN A 359 -2.52 53.31 12.60
CA ASN A 359 -2.29 54.11 11.41
C ASN A 359 -3.44 55.11 11.32
N ASN A 360 -3.12 56.39 11.27
CA ASN A 360 -3.90 57.42 10.58
C ASN A 360 -3.08 58.71 10.45
N LYS A 361 -2.56 58.95 9.24
CA LYS A 361 -2.44 60.24 8.52
C LYS A 361 -1.74 59.95 7.19
N LYS A 362 -2.48 60.09 6.07
CA LYS A 362 -2.44 61.25 5.16
C LYS A 362 -1.04 61.49 4.58
N ASP A 363 -0.83 61.18 3.30
CA ASP A 363 -0.95 62.18 2.23
C ASP A 363 -0.75 61.58 0.83
N SER A 364 -1.44 62.22 -0.11
CA SER A 364 -1.42 62.08 -1.56
C SER A 364 -0.10 62.52 -2.20
N LEU A 365 0.28 61.93 -3.35
CA LEU A 365 0.68 62.62 -4.59
C LEU A 365 1.30 61.64 -5.62
N ASP A 366 0.52 61.34 -6.66
CA ASP A 366 0.83 61.62 -8.08
C ASP A 366 2.30 61.58 -8.56
N LYS A 367 2.62 60.65 -9.48
CA LYS A 367 3.04 60.90 -10.89
C LYS A 367 3.93 59.80 -11.54
N THR A 368 3.49 59.42 -12.75
CA THR A 368 4.25 59.18 -14.01
C THR A 368 5.29 58.04 -14.13
N SER A 369 4.92 57.08 -14.99
CA SER A 369 5.66 56.55 -16.16
C SER A 369 7.19 56.49 -16.13
N ASN A 370 7.77 55.29 -16.33
CA ASN A 370 8.39 54.94 -17.62
C ASN A 370 8.87 53.48 -17.66
N SER A 371 8.70 52.93 -18.86
CA SER A 371 9.28 51.71 -19.39
C SER A 371 10.81 51.75 -19.45
N SER A 372 11.46 50.61 -19.19
CA SER A 372 12.70 50.24 -19.88
C SER A 372 12.84 48.73 -19.97
N THR A 373 12.64 48.25 -21.19
CA THR A 373 13.17 47.01 -21.75
C THR A 373 14.69 46.94 -21.59
N SER A 374 15.21 45.78 -21.22
CA SER A 374 16.57 45.38 -21.61
C SER A 374 16.58 43.90 -21.95
N SER A 375 16.67 43.66 -23.25
CA SER A 375 17.15 42.44 -23.87
C SER A 375 18.68 42.38 -23.73
N PHE A 376 19.23 41.24 -23.34
CA PHE A 376 20.62 40.90 -23.67
C PHE A 376 20.70 39.48 -24.21
N SER A 377 21.40 39.39 -25.33
CA SER A 377 21.57 38.23 -26.21
C SER A 377 22.65 37.26 -25.72
N SER A 378 22.50 36.03 -26.19
CA SER A 378 23.43 34.91 -26.18
C SER A 378 24.88 35.24 -26.60
N ALA A 379 25.85 34.66 -25.89
CA ALA A 379 27.07 34.07 -26.44
C ALA A 379 27.82 33.30 -25.35
N GLY A 380 28.44 32.18 -25.70
CA GLY A 380 29.60 31.64 -24.97
C GLY A 380 29.39 30.28 -24.31
N SER A 381 29.65 29.22 -25.08
CA SER A 381 29.99 27.89 -24.59
C SER A 381 31.31 27.93 -23.81
N GLU A 382 31.28 27.58 -22.53
CA GLU A 382 32.47 27.18 -21.78
C GLU A 382 32.24 25.79 -21.17
N SER A 383 33.08 24.86 -21.61
CA SER A 383 33.20 23.50 -21.10
C SER A 383 33.84 23.54 -19.71
N LEU A 384 33.03 23.36 -18.66
CA LEU A 384 33.51 23.06 -17.32
C LEU A 384 33.64 21.54 -17.16
N GLN A 385 34.89 21.09 -17.25
CA GLN A 385 35.35 19.76 -16.90
C GLN A 385 35.19 19.61 -15.38
N VAL A 386 34.23 18.79 -14.94
CA VAL A 386 34.07 18.43 -13.52
C VAL A 386 34.68 17.05 -13.32
N ASP A 387 35.74 17.02 -12.54
CA ASP A 387 36.47 15.81 -12.16
C ASP A 387 35.58 14.83 -11.41
N ASN A 388 35.53 13.59 -11.92
CA ASN A 388 34.91 12.44 -11.26
C ASN A 388 35.84 11.94 -10.14
N GLU A 389 35.73 12.50 -8.94
CA GLU A 389 36.25 11.84 -7.73
C GLU A 389 35.17 10.95 -7.12
N ALA A 390 35.17 9.68 -7.52
CA ALA A 390 34.49 8.63 -6.79
C ALA A 390 35.30 8.29 -5.52
N MET A 391 34.81 8.71 -4.35
CA MET A 391 35.30 8.18 -3.08
C MET A 391 34.89 6.71 -2.93
N ALA A 392 35.81 5.79 -3.20
CA ALA A 392 35.68 4.38 -2.88
C ALA A 392 36.08 4.15 -1.40
N PHE A 393 35.14 3.73 -0.56
CA PHE A 393 35.46 3.15 0.75
C PHE A 393 35.92 1.70 0.56
N LEU A 394 37.24 1.48 0.62
CA LEU A 394 37.89 0.17 0.71
C LEU A 394 37.78 -0.36 2.15
N ILE A 395 36.88 -1.31 2.40
CA ILE A 395 36.94 -2.14 3.62
C ILE A 395 37.81 -3.36 3.29
N GLN A 396 39.08 -3.32 3.69
CA GLN A 396 39.95 -4.50 3.69
C GLN A 396 39.51 -5.48 4.79
N SER A 397 38.93 -6.62 4.41
CA SER A 397 38.79 -7.78 5.28
C SER A 397 39.93 -8.76 4.98
N LYS A 398 40.92 -8.86 5.87
CA LYS A 398 41.90 -9.97 5.85
C LYS A 398 41.16 -11.29 6.10
N ARG A 399 41.07 -12.16 5.10
CA ARG A 399 40.71 -13.58 5.30
C ARG A 399 41.95 -14.44 5.13
N GLY A 400 42.35 -15.12 6.22
CA GLY A 400 43.25 -16.26 6.15
C GLY A 400 42.52 -17.46 5.54
N TYR A 401 43.17 -18.14 4.60
CA TYR A 401 42.70 -19.40 4.04
C TYR A 401 42.91 -20.53 5.05
N GLY A 402 41.83 -21.27 5.34
CA GLY A 402 41.89 -22.49 6.14
C GLY A 402 40.66 -23.35 5.87
N HIS A 403 40.87 -24.51 5.25
CA HIS A 403 39.88 -25.56 5.08
C HIS A 403 39.43 -26.10 6.44
N GLN A 404 38.17 -25.85 6.82
CA GLN A 404 37.38 -26.71 7.70
C GLN A 404 35.91 -26.26 7.65
N ALA A 405 35.01 -27.20 7.38
CA ALA A 405 33.57 -26.97 7.42
C ALA A 405 33.17 -26.52 8.84
N LYS A 406 32.74 -25.26 8.99
CA LYS A 406 32.20 -24.78 10.26
C LYS A 406 30.68 -24.94 10.25
N LYS A 407 30.20 -25.76 11.18
CA LYS A 407 28.79 -25.81 11.58
C LYS A 407 28.49 -24.49 12.30
N THR A 408 27.62 -23.65 11.74
CA THR A 408 27.16 -22.43 12.42
C THR A 408 25.72 -22.64 12.85
N GLU A 409 25.51 -22.83 14.14
CA GLU A 409 24.20 -22.90 14.76
C GLU A 409 23.83 -21.48 15.21
N ILE A 410 22.85 -20.85 14.57
CA ILE A 410 22.32 -19.55 14.99
C ILE A 410 21.01 -19.81 15.72
N ARG A 411 21.02 -19.57 17.04
CA ARG A 411 19.81 -19.64 17.88
C ARG A 411 19.27 -18.23 18.09
N PHE A 412 18.02 -18.01 17.73
CA PHE A 412 17.30 -16.78 18.05
C PHE A 412 16.49 -17.01 19.32
N TYR A 413 16.72 -16.18 20.33
CA TYR A 413 15.91 -16.13 21.54
C TYR A 413 14.94 -14.96 21.40
N VAL A 414 13.64 -15.22 21.52
CA VAL A 414 12.61 -14.18 21.62
C VAL A 414 12.23 -14.09 23.09
N ILE A 415 12.42 -12.92 23.71
CA ILE A 415 11.89 -12.59 25.04
C ILE A 415 10.44 -12.15 24.89
#